data_AF-A0AAN0K0G7-F1
#
_entry.id   AF-A0AAN0K0G7-F1
#
_cell.length_a   1.000
_cell.length_b   1.000
_cell.length_c   1.000
_cell.angle_alpha   90.00
_cell.angle_beta   90.00
_cell.angle_gamma   90.00
#
_symmetry.space_group_name_H-M   'P 1'
#
loop_
_entity.id
_entity.type
_entity.pdbx_description
1 polymer ?
#
loop_
_entity_poly.entity_id
_entity_poly.type
_entity_poly.pdbx_seq_one_letter_code
_entity_poly.pdbx_strand_id
1 'polypeptide(L)'
;IIAANREGLFSCAGYLSIYYAGMELGRLIFMDENNRRREKSSDYYIIGLLLLIASVLSILSTVASTGWIEPVSRRMANITFILWIISIGANYLFMAYLIDLLVFYIMSITLPVHSVSPLYDFIYSSPTTHYCLISSIDYNQFLFFIIANISTGLVNVSINTMATGWLVSFLLISLHIMLISLIVIVLKKLSLKLM
;
A
#
# COMPACT_ATOMS: atom_id res chain seq x y z
N ILE A 1 -7.04 -37.20 -0.02
CA ILE A 1 -7.07 -35.86 0.60
C ILE A 1 -5.70 -35.18 0.55
N ILE A 2 -4.64 -35.73 1.19
CA ILE A 2 -3.30 -35.09 1.21
C ILE A 2 -2.69 -34.93 -0.20
N ALA A 3 -2.79 -35.93 -1.06
CA ALA A 3 -2.32 -35.82 -2.45
C ALA A 3 -3.10 -34.77 -3.27
N ALA A 4 -4.40 -34.61 -3.00
CA ALA A 4 -5.26 -33.63 -3.68
C ALA A 4 -4.99 -32.19 -3.24
N ASN A 5 -4.44 -31.99 -2.03
CA ASN A 5 -4.09 -30.68 -1.46
C ASN A 5 -2.58 -30.46 -1.37
N ARG A 6 -1.78 -31.27 -2.07
CA ARG A 6 -0.32 -31.27 -1.95
C ARG A 6 0.28 -29.88 -2.23
N GLU A 7 -0.13 -29.26 -3.34
CA GLU A 7 0.35 -27.92 -3.73
C GLU A 7 -0.01 -26.85 -2.68
N GLY A 8 -1.22 -26.94 -2.11
CA GLY A 8 -1.66 -26.06 -1.03
C GLY A 8 -0.83 -26.21 0.25
N LEU A 9 -0.54 -27.45 0.65
CA LEU A 9 0.27 -27.72 1.84
C LEU A 9 1.72 -27.25 1.70
N PHE A 10 2.32 -27.43 0.51
CA PHE A 10 3.69 -26.96 0.24
C PHE A 10 3.77 -25.42 0.17
N SER A 11 2.76 -24.77 -0.40
CA SER A 11 2.74 -23.31 -0.52
C SER A 11 2.49 -22.58 0.81
N CYS A 12 2.03 -23.26 1.86
CA CYS A 12 1.84 -22.67 3.19
C CYS A 12 3.07 -21.93 3.71
N ALA A 13 4.28 -22.51 3.56
CA ALA A 13 5.52 -21.88 4.01
C ALA A 13 5.82 -20.58 3.24
N GLY A 14 5.55 -20.56 1.93
CA GLY A 14 5.71 -19.37 1.10
C GLY A 14 4.76 -18.25 1.51
N TYR A 15 3.47 -18.56 1.70
CA TYR A 15 2.49 -17.56 2.17
C TYR A 15 2.77 -17.05 3.58
N LEU A 16 3.24 -17.92 4.48
CA LEU A 16 3.68 -17.52 5.82
C LEU A 16 4.90 -16.58 5.76
N SER A 17 5.81 -16.80 4.81
CA SER A 17 6.94 -15.90 4.58
C SER A 17 6.49 -14.52 4.08
N ILE A 18 5.52 -14.48 3.15
CA ILE A 18 4.89 -13.23 2.68
C ILE A 18 4.21 -12.50 3.85
N TYR A 19 3.49 -13.22 4.71
CA TYR A 19 2.84 -12.65 5.89
C TYR A 19 3.84 -11.98 6.84
N TYR A 20 4.91 -12.68 7.22
CA TYR A 20 5.92 -12.12 8.13
C TYR A 20 6.67 -10.95 7.52
N ALA A 21 6.96 -10.98 6.21
CA ALA A 21 7.56 -9.84 5.51
C ALA A 21 6.62 -8.62 5.54
N GLY A 22 5.33 -8.82 5.31
CA GLY A 22 4.32 -7.76 5.42
C GLY A 22 4.17 -7.22 6.85
N MET A 23 4.22 -8.10 7.85
CA MET A 23 4.16 -7.72 9.27
C MET A 23 5.36 -6.85 9.67
N GLU A 24 6.56 -7.21 9.21
CA GLU A 24 7.78 -6.43 9.48
C GLU A 24 7.73 -5.06 8.79
N LEU A 25 7.29 -5.00 7.53
CA LEU A 25 7.03 -3.73 6.84
C LEU A 25 5.99 -2.88 7.58
N GLY A 26 4.91 -3.50 8.07
CA GLY A 26 3.91 -2.84 8.89
C GLY A 26 4.49 -2.28 10.19
N ARG A 27 5.38 -3.02 10.85
CA ARG A 27 6.07 -2.57 12.06
C ARG A 27 6.91 -1.32 11.80
N LEU A 28 7.62 -1.26 10.68
CA LEU A 28 8.41 -0.08 10.29
C LEU A 28 7.53 1.16 10.07
N ILE A 29 6.33 0.97 9.49
CA ILE A 29 5.40 2.06 9.19
C ILE A 29 4.67 2.53 10.45
N PHE A 30 4.15 1.59 11.26
CA PHE A 30 3.25 1.84 12.40
C PHE A 30 3.95 1.80 13.78
N MET A 31 5.28 1.93 13.83
CA MET A 31 6.02 1.78 15.09
C MET A 31 5.51 2.74 16.18
N ASP A 32 5.30 2.14 17.37
CA ASP A 32 4.55 2.59 18.55
C ASP A 32 4.44 4.13 18.75
N GLU A 33 3.21 4.64 18.65
CA GLU A 33 2.83 6.03 18.94
C GLU A 33 3.34 6.50 20.31
N ASN A 34 3.51 5.59 21.28
CA ASN A 34 4.01 5.91 22.61
C ASN A 34 5.49 6.32 22.64
N ASN A 35 6.33 5.83 21.72
CA ASN A 35 7.72 6.28 21.60
C ASN A 35 7.85 7.56 20.75
N ARG A 36 6.95 7.78 19.78
CA ARG A 36 6.99 8.95 18.87
C ARG A 36 6.53 10.26 19.50
N ARG A 37 5.84 10.23 20.66
CA ARG A 37 5.55 11.45 21.44
C ARG A 37 6.82 12.18 21.92
N ARG A 38 8.01 11.56 21.81
CA ARG A 38 9.29 12.14 22.26
C ARG A 38 10.18 12.68 21.15
N GLU A 39 10.00 12.31 19.87
CA GLU A 39 10.92 12.72 18.80
C GLU A 39 10.20 13.48 17.67
N LYS A 40 10.74 14.66 17.39
CA LYS A 40 10.25 15.66 16.41
C LYS A 40 10.17 15.08 15.00
N SER A 41 9.31 15.70 14.18
CA SER A 41 9.29 15.95 12.71
C SER A 41 10.36 15.33 11.76
N SER A 42 11.53 14.87 12.19
CA SER A 42 12.56 14.27 11.32
C SER A 42 12.24 12.84 10.84
N ASP A 43 11.32 12.13 11.49
CA ASP A 43 11.12 10.69 11.26
C ASP A 43 10.42 10.34 9.94
N TYR A 44 9.62 11.24 9.37
CA TYR A 44 8.88 10.91 8.15
C TYR A 44 9.79 10.80 6.92
N TYR A 45 10.82 11.64 6.82
CA TYR A 45 11.82 11.53 5.75
C TYR A 45 12.62 10.24 5.88
N ILE A 46 12.91 9.80 7.10
CA ILE A 46 13.60 8.54 7.37
C ILE A 46 12.72 7.36 6.92
N ILE A 47 11.43 7.36 7.28
CA ILE A 47 10.48 6.33 6.82
C ILE A 47 10.36 6.35 5.29
N GLY A 48 10.24 7.52 4.66
CA GLY A 48 10.22 7.65 3.21
C GLY A 48 11.48 7.09 2.53
N LEU A 49 12.66 7.37 3.11
CA LEU A 49 13.92 6.83 2.63
C LEU A 49 13.99 5.30 2.79
N LEU A 50 13.56 4.76 3.93
CA LEU A 50 13.51 3.31 4.16
C LEU A 50 12.56 2.61 3.19
N LEU A 51 11.38 3.20 2.92
CA LEU A 51 10.44 2.68 1.95
C LEU A 51 10.99 2.75 0.51
N LEU A 52 11.73 3.81 0.16
CA LEU A 52 12.43 3.91 -1.12
C LEU A 52 13.52 2.85 -1.27
N ILE A 53 14.33 2.64 -0.23
CA ILE A 53 15.37 1.61 -0.24
C ILE A 53 14.72 0.22 -0.36
N ALA A 54 13.64 -0.03 0.39
CA ALA A 54 12.89 -1.28 0.32
C ALA A 54 12.27 -1.51 -1.07
N SER A 55 11.70 -0.48 -1.70
CA SER A 55 11.10 -0.59 -3.04
C SER A 55 12.16 -0.88 -4.11
N VAL A 56 13.29 -0.18 -4.08
CA VAL A 56 14.41 -0.42 -5.03
C VAL A 56 15.01 -1.81 -4.82
N LEU A 57 15.33 -2.17 -3.59
CA LEU A 57 15.97 -3.46 -3.29
C LEU A 57 15.05 -4.64 -3.63
N SER A 58 13.74 -4.50 -3.37
CA SER A 58 12.77 -5.54 -3.70
C SER A 58 12.57 -5.73 -5.21
N ILE A 59 12.61 -4.65 -6.01
CA ILE A 59 12.64 -4.75 -7.48
C ILE A 59 13.89 -5.49 -7.95
N LEU A 60 15.08 -5.10 -7.46
CA LEU A 60 16.34 -5.74 -7.83
C LEU A 60 16.34 -7.23 -7.48
N SER A 61 15.85 -7.59 -6.29
CA SER A 61 15.72 -8.99 -5.86
C SER A 61 14.78 -9.79 -6.76
N THR A 62 13.69 -9.17 -7.21
CA THR A 62 12.71 -9.80 -8.11
C THR A 62 13.33 -10.04 -9.49
N VAL A 63 13.98 -9.03 -10.07
CA VAL A 63 14.65 -9.16 -11.37
C VAL A 63 15.75 -10.24 -11.31
N ALA A 64 16.58 -10.22 -10.26
CA ALA A 64 17.62 -11.24 -10.06
C ALA A 64 17.01 -12.65 -9.92
N SER A 65 15.98 -12.82 -9.09
CA SER A 65 15.35 -14.14 -8.90
C SER A 65 14.72 -14.70 -10.18
N THR A 66 14.03 -13.85 -10.97
CA THR A 66 13.43 -14.27 -12.24
C THR A 66 14.44 -14.64 -13.32
N GLY A 67 15.63 -14.01 -13.31
CA GLY A 67 16.66 -14.29 -14.30
C GLY A 67 17.59 -15.45 -13.94
N TRP A 68 17.79 -15.72 -12.65
CA TRP A 68 18.90 -16.56 -12.18
C TRP A 68 18.47 -17.79 -11.36
N ILE A 69 17.26 -17.80 -10.80
CA ILE A 69 16.82 -18.86 -9.87
C ILE A 69 15.78 -19.75 -10.54
N GLU A 70 14.56 -19.24 -10.71
CA GLU A 70 13.43 -20.03 -11.22
C GLU A 70 12.31 -19.11 -11.73
N PRO A 71 11.48 -19.58 -12.69
CA PRO A 71 10.30 -18.84 -13.12
C PRO A 71 9.27 -18.72 -11.99
N VAL A 72 8.45 -17.68 -12.03
CA VAL A 72 7.41 -17.42 -11.02
C VAL A 72 6.38 -18.55 -11.00
N SER A 73 6.18 -19.19 -9.84
CA SER A 73 5.14 -20.22 -9.67
C SER A 73 4.24 -19.93 -8.47
N ARG A 74 3.01 -19.50 -8.77
CA ARG A 74 1.98 -19.21 -7.75
C ARG A 74 1.50 -20.47 -7.02
N ARG A 75 1.43 -21.61 -7.72
CA ARG A 75 0.94 -22.89 -7.16
C ARG A 75 1.90 -23.44 -6.10
N MET A 76 3.20 -23.27 -6.33
CA MET A 76 4.24 -23.72 -5.39
C MET A 76 4.59 -22.65 -4.35
N ALA A 77 4.14 -21.41 -4.53
CA ALA A 77 4.58 -20.23 -3.79
C ALA A 77 6.12 -20.20 -3.64
N ASN A 78 6.81 -20.32 -4.77
CA ASN A 78 8.26 -20.47 -4.83
C ASN A 78 8.99 -19.14 -4.51
N ILE A 79 10.32 -19.15 -4.37
CA ILE A 79 11.04 -17.98 -3.83
C ILE A 79 10.90 -16.75 -4.74
N THR A 80 10.95 -16.96 -6.05
CA THR A 80 10.73 -15.88 -7.04
C THR A 80 9.33 -15.28 -6.90
N PHE A 81 8.29 -16.10 -6.67
CA PHE A 81 6.95 -15.61 -6.42
C PHE A 81 6.85 -14.81 -5.12
N ILE A 82 7.46 -15.30 -4.03
CA ILE A 82 7.50 -14.59 -2.73
C ILE A 82 8.12 -13.20 -2.89
N LEU A 83 9.30 -13.12 -3.51
CA LEU A 83 9.99 -11.86 -3.75
C LEU A 83 9.19 -10.91 -4.65
N TRP A 84 8.52 -11.45 -5.66
CA TRP A 84 7.64 -10.67 -6.55
C TRP A 84 6.47 -10.04 -5.78
N ILE A 85 5.82 -10.79 -4.87
CA ILE A 85 4.72 -10.28 -4.04
C ILE A 85 5.20 -9.24 -3.03
N ILE A 86 6.34 -9.48 -2.36
CA ILE A 86 6.95 -8.52 -1.43
C ILE A 86 7.31 -7.23 -2.17
N SER A 87 7.88 -7.34 -3.37
CA SER A 87 8.23 -6.20 -4.22
C SER A 87 7.02 -5.36 -4.60
N ILE A 88 5.95 -5.99 -5.07
CA ILE A 88 4.71 -5.27 -5.41
C ILE A 88 4.12 -4.58 -4.17
N GLY A 89 4.07 -5.28 -3.03
CA GLY A 89 3.59 -4.70 -1.77
C GLY A 89 4.41 -3.48 -1.32
N ALA A 90 5.73 -3.59 -1.31
CA ALA A 90 6.63 -2.50 -0.94
C ALA A 90 6.50 -1.29 -1.88
N ASN A 91 6.38 -1.52 -3.18
CA ASN A 91 6.19 -0.45 -4.16
C ASN A 91 4.85 0.28 -3.99
N TYR A 92 3.76 -0.45 -3.71
CA TYR A 92 2.47 0.19 -3.46
C TYR A 92 2.39 0.92 -2.12
N LEU A 93 3.08 0.44 -1.08
CA LEU A 93 3.24 1.19 0.17
C LEU A 93 4.05 2.48 -0.05
N PHE A 94 5.12 2.43 -0.85
CA PHE A 94 5.88 3.63 -1.20
C PHE A 94 5.03 4.63 -2.01
N MET A 95 4.23 4.16 -2.97
CA MET A 95 3.28 5.02 -3.70
C MET A 95 2.23 5.64 -2.78
N ALA A 96 1.67 4.87 -1.84
CA ALA A 96 0.74 5.39 -0.84
C ALA A 96 1.38 6.49 0.03
N TYR A 97 2.64 6.30 0.44
CA TYR A 97 3.40 7.33 1.16
C TYR A 97 3.56 8.62 0.33
N LEU A 98 3.84 8.52 -0.97
CA LEU A 98 3.92 9.69 -1.85
C LEU A 98 2.58 10.42 -1.98
N ILE A 99 1.46 9.69 -2.00
CA ILE A 99 0.11 10.28 -2.01
C ILE A 99 -0.12 11.08 -0.72
N ASP A 100 0.20 10.51 0.44
CA ASP A 100 0.05 11.21 1.72
C ASP A 100 0.92 12.47 1.78
N LEU A 101 2.16 12.41 1.30
CA LEU A 101 3.05 13.57 1.19
C LEU A 101 2.46 14.65 0.24
N LEU A 102 1.95 14.24 -0.92
CA LEU A 102 1.33 15.16 -1.88
C LEU A 102 0.10 15.85 -1.27
N VAL A 103 -0.76 15.11 -0.57
CA VAL A 103 -1.95 15.66 0.10
C VAL A 103 -1.54 16.65 1.19
N PHE A 104 -0.55 16.30 2.02
CA PHE A 104 -0.01 17.20 3.03
C PHE A 104 0.53 18.50 2.42
N TYR A 105 1.31 18.39 1.34
CA TYR A 105 1.84 19.54 0.62
C TYR A 105 0.72 20.44 0.06
N ILE A 106 -0.28 19.87 -0.61
CA ILE A 106 -1.44 20.63 -1.14
C ILE A 106 -2.20 21.33 -0.02
N MET A 107 -2.45 20.66 1.11
CA MET A 107 -3.12 21.26 2.27
C MET A 107 -2.32 22.42 2.86
N SER A 108 -0.99 22.28 2.94
CA SER A 108 -0.11 23.33 3.46
C SER A 108 -0.12 24.62 2.64
N ILE A 109 -0.35 24.52 1.32
CA ILE A 109 -0.47 25.68 0.42
C ILE A 109 -1.88 26.30 0.47
N THR A 110 -2.92 25.48 0.59
CA THR A 110 -4.32 25.94 0.48
C THR A 110 -4.87 26.54 1.77
N LEU A 111 -4.28 26.25 2.93
CA LEU A 111 -4.69 26.82 4.21
C LEU A 111 -3.83 28.05 4.55
N PRO A 112 -4.43 29.25 4.70
CA PRO A 112 -3.68 30.43 5.12
C PRO A 112 -3.18 30.25 6.56
N VAL A 113 -1.85 30.40 6.73
CA VAL A 113 -1.05 30.27 7.97
C VAL A 113 -1.57 31.11 9.15
N HIS A 114 -2.50 32.04 8.92
CA HIS A 114 -3.00 32.98 9.91
C HIS A 114 -4.44 32.76 10.38
N SER A 115 -5.12 31.69 9.95
CA SER A 115 -6.44 31.38 10.47
C SER A 115 -6.34 30.38 11.63
N VAL A 116 -6.66 30.85 12.85
CA VAL A 116 -6.90 30.05 14.07
C VAL A 116 -8.17 29.21 13.88
N SER A 117 -8.18 28.41 12.81
CA SER A 117 -9.30 27.55 12.46
C SER A 117 -9.11 26.22 13.20
N PRO A 118 -10.17 25.62 13.76
CA PRO A 118 -10.10 24.30 14.38
C PRO A 118 -9.58 23.21 13.42
N LEU A 119 -9.57 23.48 12.11
CA LEU A 119 -8.99 22.63 11.07
C LEU A 119 -7.45 22.69 11.03
N TYR A 120 -6.84 23.85 11.32
CA TYR A 120 -5.39 23.99 11.49
C TYR A 120 -4.91 23.19 12.70
N ASP A 121 -5.56 23.36 13.85
CA ASP A 121 -5.27 22.54 15.03
C ASP A 121 -5.57 21.06 14.77
N PHE A 122 -6.65 20.68 14.08
CA PHE A 122 -6.90 19.26 13.73
C PHE A 122 -5.77 18.65 12.87
N ILE A 123 -5.23 19.41 11.91
CA ILE A 123 -4.15 18.98 11.01
C ILE A 123 -2.79 18.94 11.72
N TYR A 124 -2.51 19.87 12.64
CA TYR A 124 -1.20 20.02 13.29
C TYR A 124 -1.11 19.44 14.71
N SER A 125 -2.24 19.27 15.42
CA SER A 125 -2.29 18.82 16.82
C SER A 125 -2.68 17.35 16.98
N SER A 126 -3.23 16.70 15.95
CA SER A 126 -3.53 15.27 16.03
C SER A 126 -2.29 14.45 15.65
N PRO A 127 -1.69 13.68 16.58
CA PRO A 127 -0.61 12.74 16.26
C PRO A 127 -1.06 11.62 15.29
N THR A 128 -2.33 11.62 14.89
CA THR A 128 -2.95 10.72 13.91
C THR A 128 -2.91 11.25 12.46
N THR A 129 -2.38 12.44 12.19
CA THR A 129 -2.18 12.93 10.81
C THR A 129 -1.09 12.19 10.04
N HIS A 130 -0.39 11.24 10.68
CA HIS A 130 0.69 10.48 10.06
C HIS A 130 0.26 9.49 8.97
N TYR A 131 -1.03 9.19 8.84
CA TYR A 131 -1.53 8.29 7.79
C TYR A 131 -2.87 8.78 7.22
N CYS A 132 -2.81 9.77 6.32
CA CYS A 132 -4.02 10.35 5.71
C CYS A 132 -4.81 9.26 4.97
N LEU A 133 -4.13 8.41 4.20
CA LEU A 133 -4.75 7.32 3.47
C LEU A 133 -5.32 6.23 4.40
N ILE A 134 -4.53 5.69 5.34
CA ILE A 134 -5.00 4.64 6.26
C ILE A 134 -6.19 5.15 7.08
N SER A 135 -6.08 6.35 7.64
CA SER A 135 -7.18 6.95 8.41
C SER A 135 -8.40 7.26 7.53
N SER A 136 -8.25 7.39 6.22
CA SER A 136 -9.36 7.50 5.26
C SER A 136 -10.00 6.16 4.97
N ILE A 137 -9.20 5.11 4.84
CA ILE A 137 -9.68 3.73 4.67
C ILE A 137 -10.42 3.27 5.92
N ASP A 138 -9.86 3.47 7.11
CA ASP A 138 -10.47 3.07 8.39
C ASP A 138 -11.82 3.77 8.63
N TYR A 139 -11.99 4.99 8.13
CA TYR A 139 -13.24 5.74 8.27
C TYR A 139 -14.41 5.11 7.48
N ASN A 140 -14.12 4.47 6.34
CA ASN A 140 -15.11 3.92 5.41
C ASN A 140 -14.67 2.53 4.89
N GLN A 141 -14.22 1.63 5.77
CA GLN A 141 -13.58 0.37 5.38
C GLN A 141 -14.48 -0.52 4.52
N PHE A 142 -15.77 -0.59 4.84
CA PHE A 142 -16.75 -1.37 4.07
C PHE A 142 -16.94 -0.81 2.64
N LEU A 143 -17.09 0.51 2.52
CA LEU A 143 -17.27 1.16 1.23
C LEU A 143 -16.00 1.06 0.38
N PHE A 144 -14.82 1.22 0.98
CA PHE A 144 -13.54 0.95 0.31
C PHE A 144 -13.51 -0.47 -0.26
N PHE A 145 -13.90 -1.48 0.53
CA PHE A 145 -13.97 -2.87 0.09
C PHE A 145 -14.91 -3.04 -1.11
N ILE A 146 -16.11 -2.45 -1.08
CA ILE A 146 -17.06 -2.53 -2.20
C ILE A 146 -16.50 -1.86 -3.46
N ILE A 147 -16.02 -0.62 -3.35
CA ILE A 147 -15.48 0.14 -4.49
C ILE A 147 -14.31 -0.62 -5.12
N ALA A 148 -13.39 -1.13 -4.29
CA ALA A 148 -12.25 -1.89 -4.76
C ALA A 148 -12.70 -3.13 -5.56
N ASN A 149 -13.53 -3.99 -4.98
CA ASN A 149 -13.98 -5.22 -5.65
C ASN A 149 -14.79 -4.96 -6.92
N ILE A 150 -15.72 -4.00 -6.90
CA ILE A 150 -16.51 -3.64 -8.08
C ILE A 150 -15.59 -3.09 -9.17
N SER A 151 -14.68 -2.17 -8.83
CA SER A 151 -13.76 -1.58 -9.81
C SER A 151 -12.80 -2.63 -10.39
N THR A 152 -12.26 -3.55 -9.58
CA THR A 152 -11.42 -4.65 -10.07
C THR A 152 -12.22 -5.57 -11.00
N GLY A 153 -13.48 -5.89 -10.64
CA GLY A 153 -14.38 -6.66 -11.48
C GLY A 153 -14.66 -5.99 -12.83
N LEU A 154 -14.89 -4.68 -12.83
CA LEU A 154 -15.08 -3.89 -14.05
C LEU A 154 -13.85 -3.94 -14.95
N VAL A 155 -12.65 -3.72 -14.41
CA VAL A 155 -11.40 -3.82 -15.18
C VAL A 155 -11.24 -5.20 -15.84
N ASN A 156 -11.54 -6.27 -15.10
CA ASN A 156 -11.44 -7.65 -15.60
C ASN A 156 -12.48 -7.99 -16.68
N VAL A 157 -13.66 -7.34 -16.67
CA VAL A 157 -14.68 -7.52 -17.73
C VAL A 157 -14.39 -6.63 -18.94
N SER A 158 -13.88 -5.42 -18.72
CA SER A 158 -13.62 -4.45 -19.79
C SER A 158 -12.35 -4.75 -20.59
N ILE A 159 -11.34 -5.34 -19.97
CA ILE A 159 -10.02 -5.57 -20.57
C ILE A 159 -9.71 -7.07 -20.53
N ASN A 160 -9.25 -7.63 -21.64
CA ASN A 160 -8.71 -8.99 -21.66
C ASN A 160 -7.35 -9.04 -20.95
N THR A 161 -7.37 -9.04 -19.61
CA THR A 161 -6.19 -9.02 -18.74
C THR A 161 -5.29 -10.24 -18.90
N MET A 162 -5.81 -11.33 -19.46
CA MET A 162 -5.02 -12.53 -19.78
C MET A 162 -4.10 -12.32 -20.99
N ALA A 163 -4.48 -11.43 -21.90
CA ALA A 163 -3.71 -11.13 -23.11
C ALA A 163 -2.84 -9.87 -23.00
N THR A 164 -2.93 -9.13 -21.90
CA THR A 164 -2.16 -7.89 -21.71
C THR A 164 -0.71 -8.19 -21.35
N GLY A 165 0.22 -7.47 -21.98
CA GLY A 165 1.64 -7.52 -21.64
C GLY A 165 1.92 -7.03 -20.21
N TRP A 166 3.13 -7.33 -19.72
CA TRP A 166 3.55 -7.01 -18.35
C TRP A 166 3.44 -5.51 -18.02
N LEU A 167 3.86 -4.63 -18.93
CA LEU A 167 3.88 -3.18 -18.71
C LEU A 167 2.45 -2.63 -18.56
N VAL A 168 1.55 -3.03 -19.47
CA VAL A 168 0.14 -2.61 -19.42
C VAL A 168 -0.52 -3.12 -18.14
N SER A 169 -0.26 -4.38 -17.78
CA SER A 169 -0.79 -4.97 -16.54
C SER A 169 -0.30 -4.22 -15.30
N PHE A 170 0.98 -3.88 -15.24
CA PHE A 170 1.56 -3.10 -14.15
C PHE A 170 0.96 -1.70 -14.05
N LEU A 171 0.79 -1.01 -15.18
CA LEU A 171 0.17 0.32 -15.23
C LEU A 171 -1.29 0.29 -14.79
N LEU A 172 -2.05 -0.71 -15.25
CA LEU A 172 -3.46 -0.88 -14.86
C LEU A 172 -3.61 -1.04 -13.35
N ILE A 173 -2.83 -1.92 -12.73
CA ILE A 173 -2.90 -2.15 -11.27
C ILE A 173 -2.45 -0.91 -10.50
N SER A 174 -1.36 -0.26 -10.94
CA SER A 174 -0.85 0.95 -10.29
C SER A 174 -1.86 2.09 -10.33
N LEU A 175 -2.46 2.34 -11.50
CA LEU A 175 -3.49 3.35 -11.68
C LEU A 175 -4.76 3.03 -10.88
N HIS A 176 -5.16 1.76 -10.84
CA HIS A 176 -6.30 1.31 -10.05
C HIS A 176 -6.12 1.60 -8.55
N ILE A 177 -4.96 1.25 -7.99
CA ILE A 177 -4.64 1.50 -6.57
C ILE A 177 -4.58 3.00 -6.27
N MET A 178 -3.95 3.80 -7.14
CA MET A 178 -3.90 5.26 -6.98
C MET A 178 -5.29 5.89 -7.01
N LEU A 179 -6.15 5.50 -7.96
CA LEU A 179 -7.50 6.02 -8.08
C LEU A 179 -8.36 5.70 -6.85
N ILE A 180 -8.34 4.44 -6.39
CA ILE A 180 -9.09 4.06 -5.20
C ILE A 180 -8.58 4.83 -3.97
N SER A 181 -7.26 4.98 -3.84
CA SER A 181 -6.65 5.72 -2.73
C SER A 181 -7.13 7.17 -2.69
N LEU A 182 -7.15 7.84 -3.85
CA LEU A 182 -7.65 9.22 -3.97
C LEU A 182 -9.15 9.32 -3.68
N ILE A 183 -9.96 8.40 -4.20
CA ILE A 183 -11.42 8.37 -3.96
C ILE A 183 -11.70 8.30 -2.46
N VAL A 184 -11.01 7.42 -1.73
CA VAL A 184 -11.22 7.24 -0.29
C VAL A 184 -10.84 8.49 0.51
N ILE A 185 -9.72 9.14 0.17
CA ILE A 185 -9.30 10.41 0.78
C ILE A 185 -10.37 11.50 0.54
N VAL A 186 -10.88 11.61 -0.69
CA VAL A 186 -11.93 12.58 -1.03
C VAL A 186 -13.23 12.29 -0.29
N LEU A 187 -13.64 11.02 -0.19
CA LEU A 187 -14.84 10.62 0.55
C LEU A 187 -14.78 11.01 2.02
N LYS A 188 -13.63 10.79 2.67
CA LYS A 188 -13.42 11.26 4.05
C LYS A 188 -13.47 12.78 4.15
N LYS A 189 -12.87 13.52 3.21
CA LYS A 189 -12.94 14.99 3.18
C LYS A 189 -14.37 15.51 3.07
N LEU A 190 -15.22 14.82 2.29
CA LEU A 190 -16.64 15.15 2.17
C LEU A 190 -17.47 14.73 3.40
N SER A 191 -16.85 14.15 4.43
CA SER A 191 -17.53 13.61 5.62
C SER A 191 -18.67 12.64 5.30
N LEU A 192 -18.61 11.99 4.14
CA LEU A 192 -19.59 10.99 3.73
C LEU A 192 -19.26 9.68 4.45
N LYS A 193 -19.99 9.40 5.52
CA LYS A 193 -19.95 8.11 6.21
C LYS A 193 -21.15 7.27 5.76
N LEU A 194 -20.91 6.26 4.95
CA LEU A 194 -21.90 5.22 4.69
C LEU A 194 -21.59 4.03 5.59
N MET A 195 -22.30 4.01 6.73
CA MET A 195 -22.35 2.98 7.78
C MET A 195 -21.00 2.35 8.19
#